data_AF-A0A3D2RHS2-F1
#
_entry.id   AF-A0A3D2RHS2-F1
#
_cell.length_a   1.000
_cell.length_b   1.000
_cell.length_c   1.000
_cell.angle_alpha   90.00
_cell.angle_beta   90.00
_cell.angle_gamma   90.00
#
_symmetry.space_group_name_H-M   'P 1'
#
loop_
_entity.id
_entity.type
_entity.pdbx_description
1 polymer ?
#
loop_
_entity_poly.entity_id
_entity_poly.type
_entity_poly.pdbx_seq_one_letter_code
_entity_poly.pdbx_strand_id
1 'polypeptide(L)'
;DRFGRTRFIVAALVMGAVLITAFGFAKGFLAVVMIRCAISMTGSFFSPASGALLADLVPRDIRGRVMSAIGRGAARLAPASGGTGGPGMGFLVTIPLILASYAGGVIFAWGPGLPWLIVPGVMVISLGVAVFFLQDPKEAEI
;
A
#
# COMPACT_ATOMS: atom_id res chain seq x y z
N ASP A 1 3.13 -9.11 -16.82
CA ASP A 1 4.10 -10.19 -16.51
C ASP A 1 5.55 -9.98 -16.94
N ARG A 2 5.91 -9.12 -17.91
CA ARG A 2 7.30 -9.08 -18.45
C ARG A 2 8.41 -8.53 -17.53
N PHE A 3 8.09 -7.93 -16.38
CA PHE A 3 9.07 -7.22 -15.53
C PHE A 3 9.20 -7.75 -14.09
N GLY A 4 8.57 -8.87 -13.73
CA GLY A 4 8.56 -9.39 -12.36
C GLY A 4 7.60 -8.60 -11.45
N ARG A 5 6.72 -9.32 -10.75
CA ARG A 5 5.65 -8.71 -9.92
C ARG A 5 6.27 -7.99 -8.72
N THR A 6 7.35 -8.54 -8.18
CA THR A 6 8.16 -7.95 -7.10
C THR A 6 8.77 -6.60 -7.48
N ARG A 7 9.36 -6.49 -8.67
CA ARG A 7 9.98 -5.22 -9.12
C ARG A 7 8.95 -4.10 -9.28
N PHE A 8 7.74 -4.44 -9.70
CA PHE A 8 6.62 -3.48 -9.76
C PHE A 8 6.17 -3.00 -8.38
N ILE A 9 6.09 -3.91 -7.41
CA ILE A 9 5.75 -3.58 -6.01
C ILE A 9 6.82 -2.67 -5.40
N VAL A 10 8.11 -3.00 -5.59
CA VAL A 10 9.24 -2.19 -5.14
C VAL A 10 9.23 -0.82 -5.82
N ALA A 11 9.05 -0.75 -7.15
CA ALA A 11 8.97 0.52 -7.87
C ALA A 11 7.79 1.39 -7.39
N ALA A 12 6.63 0.79 -7.11
CA ALA A 12 5.48 1.51 -6.56
C ALA A 12 5.74 2.03 -5.14
N LEU A 13 6.46 1.27 -4.30
CA LEU A 13 6.87 1.72 -2.96
C LEU A 13 7.86 2.88 -3.03
N VAL A 14 8.86 2.82 -3.92
CA VAL A 14 9.81 3.92 -4.18
C VAL A 14 9.05 5.17 -4.66
N MET A 15 8.20 5.01 -5.67
CA MET A 15 7.41 6.11 -6.23
C MET A 15 6.52 6.74 -5.15
N GLY A 16 5.88 5.93 -4.31
CA GLY A 16 5.05 6.40 -3.20
C GLY A 16 5.85 7.19 -2.16
N ALA A 17 7.05 6.73 -1.79
CA ALA A 17 7.92 7.44 -0.87
C ALA A 17 8.32 8.82 -1.40
N VAL A 18 8.73 8.88 -2.68
CA VAL A 18 9.09 10.14 -3.34
C VAL A 18 7.90 11.10 -3.40
N LEU A 19 6.71 10.60 -3.77
CA LEU A 19 5.51 11.43 -3.89
C LEU A 19 5.01 11.96 -2.54
N ILE A 20 5.10 11.16 -1.47
CA ILE A 20 4.74 11.63 -0.11
C ILE A 20 5.72 12.69 0.38
N THR A 21 7.02 12.51 0.17
CA THR A 21 8.01 13.55 0.51
C THR A 21 7.76 14.81 -0.31
N ALA A 22 7.51 14.68 -1.61
CA ALA A 22 7.20 15.81 -2.48
C ALA A 22 5.92 16.56 -2.06
N PHE A 23 4.90 15.84 -1.56
CA PHE A 23 3.68 16.45 -1.04
C PHE A 23 3.95 17.36 0.17
N GLY A 24 4.87 16.99 1.06
CA GLY A 24 5.25 17.82 2.21
C GLY A 24 5.85 19.18 1.83
N PHE A 25 6.44 19.30 0.64
CA PHE A 25 7.02 20.54 0.12
C PHE A 25 6.12 21.27 -0.90
N ALA A 26 5.02 20.65 -1.32
CA ALA A 26 4.14 21.19 -2.34
C ALA A 26 3.37 22.42 -1.81
N LYS A 27 3.57 23.56 -2.45
CA LYS A 27 2.82 24.79 -2.19
C LYS A 27 1.93 25.10 -3.39
N GLY A 28 0.63 25.18 -3.16
CA GLY A 28 -0.37 25.55 -4.17
C GLY A 28 -1.24 24.40 -4.66
N PHE A 29 -2.45 24.74 -5.09
CA PHE A 29 -3.50 23.81 -5.46
C PHE A 29 -3.10 22.86 -6.60
N LEU A 30 -2.51 23.40 -7.67
CA LEU A 30 -2.16 22.60 -8.86
C LEU A 30 -1.08 21.55 -8.55
N ALA A 31 -0.05 21.91 -7.77
CA ALA A 31 0.99 20.98 -7.36
C ALA A 31 0.43 19.82 -6.53
N VAL A 32 -0.46 20.13 -5.58
CA VAL A 32 -1.14 19.14 -4.74
C VAL A 32 -2.02 18.19 -5.58
N VAL A 33 -2.76 18.71 -6.55
CA VAL A 33 -3.61 17.91 -7.46
C VAL A 33 -2.76 16.97 -8.31
N MET A 34 -1.68 17.47 -8.92
CA MET A 34 -0.78 16.65 -9.74
C MET A 34 -0.14 15.52 -8.94
N ILE A 35 0.35 15.82 -7.72
CA ILE A 35 0.90 14.79 -6.82
C ILE A 35 -0.17 13.79 -6.43
N ARG A 36 -1.40 14.24 -6.13
CA ARG A 36 -2.50 13.34 -5.79
C ARG A 36 -2.87 12.40 -6.94
N CYS A 37 -2.91 12.90 -8.17
CA CYS A 37 -3.12 12.09 -9.36
C CYS A 37 -2.02 11.03 -9.52
N ALA A 38 -0.75 11.41 -9.35
CA ALA A 38 0.38 10.48 -9.42
C ALA A 38 0.32 9.38 -8.34
N ILE A 39 -0.09 9.74 -7.11
CA ILE A 39 -0.29 8.78 -6.02
C ILE A 39 -1.41 7.80 -6.38
N SER A 40 -2.55 8.31 -6.88
CA SER A 40 -3.68 7.47 -7.29
C SER A 40 -3.30 6.50 -8.41
N MET A 41 -2.54 6.95 -9.41
CA MET A 41 -2.04 6.08 -10.48
C MET A 41 -1.17 4.96 -9.92
N THR A 42 -0.22 5.30 -9.05
CA THR A 42 0.67 4.32 -8.39
C THR A 42 -0.12 3.28 -7.60
N GLY A 43 -1.14 3.70 -6.86
CA GLY A 43 -2.02 2.81 -6.10
C GLY A 43 -2.85 1.85 -6.98
N SER A 44 -3.28 2.31 -8.16
CA SER A 44 -4.01 1.49 -9.12
C SER A 44 -3.18 0.36 -9.70
N PHE A 45 -1.85 0.51 -9.81
CA PHE A 45 -0.96 -0.56 -10.26
C PHE A 45 -0.52 -1.49 -9.13
N PHE A 46 -0.26 -0.95 -7.93
CA PHE A 46 0.13 -1.75 -6.76
C PHE A 46 -0.96 -2.75 -6.37
N SER A 47 -2.23 -2.32 -6.45
CA SER A 47 -3.33 -3.12 -5.97
C SER A 47 -3.61 -4.43 -6.74
N PRO A 48 -3.58 -4.53 -8.08
CA PRO A 48 -3.67 -5.81 -8.76
C PRO A 48 -2.37 -6.63 -8.63
N ALA A 49 -1.19 -5.98 -8.66
CA ALA A 49 0.11 -6.67 -8.61
C ALA A 49 0.29 -7.45 -7.29
N SER A 50 0.03 -6.82 -6.14
CA SER A 50 0.13 -7.49 -4.85
C SER A 50 -0.94 -8.57 -4.65
N GLY A 51 -2.02 -8.54 -5.44
CA GLY A 51 -3.14 -9.49 -5.34
C GLY A 51 -2.83 -10.75 -6.13
N ALA A 52 -2.26 -10.55 -7.32
CA ALA A 52 -1.74 -11.62 -8.15
C ALA A 52 -0.57 -12.35 -7.46
N LEU A 53 0.40 -11.61 -6.89
CA LEU A 53 1.51 -12.22 -6.16
C LEU A 53 1.02 -13.06 -4.96
N LEU A 54 0.04 -12.56 -4.21
CA LEU A 54 -0.52 -13.30 -3.08
C LEU A 54 -1.32 -14.53 -3.53
N ALA A 55 -1.98 -14.46 -4.69
CA ALA A 55 -2.63 -15.61 -5.31
C ALA A 55 -1.63 -16.70 -5.74
N ASP A 56 -0.43 -16.33 -6.17
CA ASP A 56 0.61 -17.27 -6.59
C ASP A 56 1.35 -17.91 -5.40
N LEU A 57 1.45 -17.19 -4.28
CA LEU A 57 2.20 -17.61 -3.08
C LEU A 57 1.39 -18.48 -2.11
N VAL A 58 0.05 -18.50 -2.25
CA VAL A 58 -0.82 -19.15 -1.27
C VAL A 58 -1.35 -20.48 -1.81
N PRO A 59 -1.18 -21.59 -1.05
CA PRO A 59 -1.66 -22.91 -1.43
C PRO A 59 -3.16 -22.91 -1.74
N ARG A 60 -3.52 -23.66 -2.78
CA ARG A 60 -4.88 -23.72 -3.33
C ARG A 60 -5.95 -24.05 -2.29
N ASP A 61 -5.63 -24.93 -1.33
CA ASP A 61 -6.55 -25.38 -0.29
C ASP A 61 -6.98 -24.26 0.68
N ILE A 62 -6.10 -23.27 0.89
CA ILE A 62 -6.35 -22.15 1.82
C ILE A 62 -6.49 -20.81 1.11
N ARG A 63 -6.23 -20.73 -0.20
CA ARG A 63 -6.25 -19.49 -0.99
C ARG A 63 -7.52 -18.67 -0.81
N GLY A 64 -8.69 -19.31 -0.82
CA GLY A 64 -9.97 -18.62 -0.58
C GLY A 64 -10.07 -17.99 0.81
N ARG A 65 -9.58 -18.69 1.85
CA ARG A 65 -9.57 -18.21 3.25
C ARG A 65 -8.55 -17.11 3.47
N VAL A 66 -7.37 -17.22 2.87
CA VAL A 66 -6.31 -16.21 2.99
C VAL A 66 -6.69 -14.95 2.21
N MET A 67 -7.23 -15.09 0.99
CA MET A 67 -7.68 -13.96 0.19
C MET A 67 -8.86 -13.21 0.84
N SER A 68 -9.78 -13.91 1.52
CA SER A 68 -10.83 -13.25 2.29
C SER A 68 -10.30 -12.62 3.58
N ALA A 69 -9.35 -13.25 4.26
CA ALA A 69 -8.71 -12.72 5.46
C ALA A 69 -7.92 -11.42 5.21
N ILE A 70 -7.28 -11.32 4.03
CA ILE A 70 -6.49 -10.16 3.58
C ILE A 70 -7.36 -9.19 2.74
N GLY A 71 -8.66 -9.48 2.56
CA GLY A 71 -9.61 -8.58 1.90
C GLY A 71 -9.36 -8.37 0.42
N ARG A 72 -8.71 -9.33 -0.23
CA ARG A 72 -8.38 -9.29 -1.66
C ARG A 72 -9.48 -9.88 -2.55
N GLY A 73 -10.51 -10.46 -1.93
CA GLY A 73 -11.71 -10.99 -2.61
C GLY A 73 -12.99 -10.16 -2.43
N ALA A 74 -12.99 -9.15 -1.57
CA ALA A 74 -14.18 -8.32 -1.32
C ALA A 74 -14.18 -7.07 -2.21
N ALA A 75 -15.36 -6.65 -2.68
CA ALA A 75 -15.54 -5.34 -3.29
C ALA A 75 -15.05 -4.28 -2.29
N ARG A 76 -13.98 -3.57 -2.62
CA ARG A 76 -13.49 -2.44 -1.85
C ARG A 76 -14.52 -1.33 -1.97
N LEU A 77 -15.49 -1.33 -1.06
CA LEU A 77 -16.41 -0.23 -0.85
C LEU A 77 -15.60 0.83 -0.09
N ALA A 78 -15.53 2.05 -0.64
CA ALA A 78 -14.81 3.22 -0.09
C ALA A 78 -13.31 3.47 -0.41
N PRO A 79 -12.75 3.22 -1.62
CA PRO A 79 -11.46 3.82 -1.98
C PRO A 79 -11.54 5.34 -2.15
N ALA A 80 -12.73 5.88 -2.44
CA ALA A 80 -12.94 7.26 -2.84
C ALA A 80 -13.02 8.26 -1.67
N SER A 81 -13.39 7.83 -0.46
CA SER A 81 -13.60 8.72 0.70
C SER A 81 -12.38 8.84 1.61
N GLY A 82 -11.22 8.30 1.23
CA GLY A 82 -9.99 8.40 2.02
C GLY A 82 -9.94 7.50 3.26
N GLY A 83 -11.02 6.79 3.57
CA GLY A 83 -11.07 5.77 4.63
C GLY A 83 -10.80 4.39 4.06
N THR A 84 -9.56 3.93 4.11
CA THR A 84 -9.23 2.53 3.80
C THR A 84 -9.64 1.56 4.94
N GLY A 85 -10.13 2.06 6.07
CA GLY A 85 -10.47 1.27 7.25
C GLY A 85 -11.86 0.66 7.19
N GLY A 86 -11.97 -0.66 7.02
CA GLY A 86 -13.23 -1.38 7.16
C GLY A 86 -13.10 -2.89 6.89
N PRO A 87 -14.12 -3.70 7.22
CA PRO A 87 -14.09 -5.16 7.04
C PRO A 87 -13.82 -5.61 5.59
N GLY A 88 -14.12 -4.76 4.61
CA GLY A 88 -13.83 -4.99 3.19
C GLY A 88 -12.35 -5.02 2.83
N MET A 89 -11.44 -4.55 3.70
CA MET A 89 -9.98 -4.72 3.55
C MET A 89 -9.45 -6.02 4.16
N GLY A 90 -10.32 -6.87 4.72
CA GLY A 90 -9.94 -8.12 5.36
C GLY A 90 -9.63 -7.94 6.84
N PHE A 91 -10.07 -8.89 7.65
CA PHE A 91 -9.98 -8.77 9.11
C PHE A 91 -8.52 -8.68 9.61
N LEU A 92 -7.57 -9.36 8.93
CA LEU A 92 -6.15 -9.31 9.30
C LEU A 92 -5.50 -7.96 9.00
N VAL A 93 -5.93 -7.27 7.95
CA VAL A 93 -5.40 -5.96 7.56
C VAL A 93 -6.08 -4.84 8.34
N THR A 94 -7.31 -5.06 8.79
CA THR A 94 -8.11 -4.05 9.50
C THR A 94 -7.45 -3.60 10.80
N ILE A 95 -6.93 -4.53 11.61
CA ILE A 95 -6.34 -4.18 12.92
C ILE A 95 -5.09 -3.30 12.75
N PRO A 96 -4.07 -3.67 11.94
CA PRO A 96 -2.94 -2.79 11.66
C PRO A 96 -3.37 -1.43 11.11
N LEU A 97 -4.43 -1.39 10.30
CA LEU A 97 -4.91 -0.16 9.69
C LEU A 97 -5.59 0.79 10.68
N ILE A 98 -6.32 0.25 11.67
CA ILE A 98 -6.86 1.05 12.78
C ILE A 98 -5.72 1.68 13.57
N LEU A 99 -4.69 0.89 13.91
CA LEU A 99 -3.51 1.39 14.61
C LEU A 99 -2.78 2.46 13.79
N ALA A 100 -2.61 2.25 12.49
CA ALA A 100 -1.99 3.24 11.59
C ALA A 100 -2.82 4.53 11.50
N SER A 101 -4.15 4.43 11.44
CA SER A 101 -5.05 5.59 11.39
C SER A 101 -5.00 6.40 12.69
N TYR A 102 -5.00 5.70 13.83
CA TYR A 102 -4.84 6.31 15.14
C TYR A 102 -3.48 6.99 15.29
N ALA A 103 -2.40 6.29 14.94
CA ALA A 103 -1.04 6.84 14.96
C ALA A 103 -0.91 8.07 14.06
N GLY A 104 -1.50 8.04 12.86
CA GLY A 104 -1.53 9.19 11.95
C GLY A 104 -2.21 10.41 12.58
N GLY A 105 -3.33 10.22 13.28
CA GLY A 105 -4.02 11.29 14.01
C GLY A 105 -3.20 11.86 15.16
N VAL A 106 -2.57 11.01 15.97
CA VAL A 106 -1.70 11.44 17.09
C VAL A 106 -0.47 12.20 16.56
N ILE A 107 0.18 11.70 15.52
CA ILE A 107 1.34 12.35 14.90
C ILE A 107 0.96 13.73 14.34
N PHE A 108 -0.21 13.84 13.71
CA PHE A 108 -0.70 15.11 13.20
C PHE A 108 -1.00 16.11 14.35
N ALA A 109 -1.54 15.63 15.47
CA ALA A 109 -1.82 16.46 16.64
C ALA A 109 -0.55 17.02 17.31
N TRP A 110 0.57 16.29 17.28
CA TRP A 110 1.85 16.77 17.80
C TRP A 110 2.53 17.81 16.90
N GLY A 111 2.24 17.78 15.61
CA GLY A 111 2.84 18.71 14.67
C GLY A 111 2.36 18.43 13.24
N PRO A 112 1.73 19.41 12.56
CA PRO A 112 1.24 19.23 11.19
C PRO A 112 2.34 18.83 10.18
N GLY A 113 3.59 19.13 10.49
CA GLY A 113 4.78 18.79 9.70
C GLY A 113 5.34 17.37 9.92
N LEU A 114 5.07 16.75 11.08
CA LEU A 114 5.66 15.47 11.48
C LEU A 114 5.25 14.27 10.61
N PRO A 115 4.00 14.15 10.13
CA PRO A 115 3.63 13.05 9.24
C PRO A 115 4.50 13.01 7.98
N TRP A 116 4.90 14.17 7.46
CA TRP A 116 5.69 14.27 6.23
C TRP A 116 7.15 13.85 6.39
N LEU A 117 7.62 13.65 7.63
CA LEU A 117 8.95 13.11 7.93
C LEU A 117 8.88 11.64 8.37
N ILE A 118 7.92 11.31 9.22
CA ILE A 118 7.77 9.96 9.77
C ILE A 118 7.28 8.98 8.71
N VAL A 119 6.31 9.37 7.87
CA VAL A 119 5.73 8.47 6.86
C VAL A 119 6.77 8.04 5.80
N PRO A 120 7.60 8.93 5.23
CA PRO A 120 8.71 8.50 4.37
C PRO A 120 9.67 7.53 5.05
N GLY A 121 10.02 7.75 6.32
CA GLY A 121 10.87 6.84 7.08
C GLY A 121 10.27 5.42 7.18
N VAL A 122 8.97 5.34 7.50
CA VAL A 122 8.24 4.06 7.53
C VAL A 122 8.16 3.42 6.15
N MET A 123 8.01 4.20 5.08
CA MET A 123 8.03 3.69 3.70
C MET A 123 9.39 3.13 3.31
N VAL A 124 10.51 3.74 3.73
CA VAL A 124 11.85 3.20 3.50
C VAL A 124 12.05 1.88 4.23
N ILE A 125 11.55 1.75 5.46
CA ILE A 125 11.56 0.47 6.18
C ILE A 125 10.73 -0.58 5.43
N SER A 126 9.53 -0.23 4.99
CA SER A 126 8.67 -1.12 4.20
C SER A 126 9.32 -1.53 2.87
N LEU A 127 10.03 -0.61 2.22
CA LEU A 127 10.82 -0.88 1.02
C LEU A 127 11.95 -1.87 1.32
N GLY A 128 12.67 -1.68 2.43
CA GLY A 128 13.72 -2.61 2.87
C GLY A 128 13.15 -4.02 3.07
N VAL A 129 12.05 -4.14 3.81
CA VAL A 129 11.37 -5.42 4.00
C VAL A 129 10.95 -6.03 2.65
N ALA A 130 10.37 -5.24 1.75
CA ALA A 130 9.99 -5.73 0.42
C ALA A 130 11.21 -6.19 -0.39
N VAL A 131 12.33 -5.47 -0.38
CA VAL A 131 13.52 -5.87 -1.13
C VAL A 131 14.14 -7.15 -0.58
N PHE A 132 14.12 -7.35 0.74
CA PHE A 132 14.71 -8.54 1.38
C PHE A 132 13.80 -9.77 1.38
N PHE A 133 12.49 -9.59 1.57
CA PHE A 133 11.55 -10.71 1.78
C PHE A 133 10.67 -11.03 0.58
N LEU A 134 10.43 -10.07 -0.33
CA LEU A 134 9.62 -10.35 -1.51
C LEU A 134 10.51 -11.05 -2.54
N GLN A 135 10.23 -12.32 -2.78
CA GLN A 135 10.84 -13.11 -3.85
C GLN A 135 9.75 -13.49 -4.83
N ASP A 136 9.99 -13.25 -6.13
CA ASP A 136 9.09 -13.76 -7.16
C ASP A 136 9.10 -15.30 -7.10
N PRO A 137 7.95 -15.98 -6.95
CA PRO A 137 7.90 -17.44 -6.98
C PRO A 137 8.36 -17.92 -8.36
N LYS A 138 9.33 -18.85 -8.37
CA LYS A 138 9.93 -19.38 -9.61
C LYS A 138 8.97 -20.28 -10.40
N GLU A 139 7.97 -20.85 -9.73
CA GLU A 139 6.87 -21.60 -10.33
C GLU A 139 5.57 -21.13 -9.67
N ALA A 140 4.59 -20.74 -10.48
CA ALA A 140 3.24 -20.50 -9.96
C ALA A 140 2.67 -21.86 -9.52
N GLU A 141 2.19 -21.96 -8.27
CA GLU A 141 1.45 -23.14 -7.81
C GLU A 141 0.20 -23.30 -8.71
N ILE A 142 0.15 -24.37 -9.52
CA ILE A 142 -0.92 -24.69 -10.49
C ILE A 142 -2.08 -25.42 -9.80
#